data_AF-A0A8S0RS43-F1
#
_entry.id   AF-A0A8S0RS43-F1
#
_cell.length_a   1.000
_cell.length_b   1.000
_cell.length_c   1.000
_cell.angle_alpha   90.00
_cell.angle_beta   90.00
_cell.angle_gamma   90.00
#
_symmetry.space_group_name_H-M   'P 1'
#
loop_
_entity.id
_entity.type
_entity.pdbx_description
1 polymer ?
#
loop_
_entity_poly.entity_id
_entity_poly.type
_entity_poly.pdbx_seq_one_letter_code
_entity_poly.pdbx_strand_id
1 'polypeptide(L)'
;MLATRMDNRIEMLENAVAQIQPLGTSVIALKGDLEHLNVRLGMELSKMNERLEVNLALGRKELNEGLQAIAKMFKGTSPESFVMTGEGSRMKSTGLREEAMESEVTLLEKEVLDVAEIQNQVRADERLSGIREALLTDPLSIEDENVDGSRRGKIMPATGVTFGLQRPDNGLLLYGSESNYNQGTMSHRKFEHPRHGSLGFLPRKRASRQRGKVKAFPKDDPTKKCGLTAFLGYKAGMTHIVREVEKPGSKLHKKETCEAVTVIETPPMVVVGVVGYVKTPRGLRCLNTVWAQHLSEELKRRFYKNWCKSKQKAFTKYSKKFDTEEGKKDIAAQLEKLKKYCSVIRVLAHTQIRKMKGLKQKKAHLMEIQVNGGDKDEMIDIIGVTKGKGYEGVVTRWGVTRLPRKTHRGLRKVACIGAWHPARVSFTVARAGQNGYHHRTEMNKKIYKLGKTAQESHSAMTEFDRTEKDITPMGGFPHYGIVKDDYLMIKGCCVGPKKRVVTLRQSLLNQTSRLALEDIKLKFIDTSSKFGHGRFQTTEEKAKFFGRLKA
;
A
#
# COMPACT_ATOMS: atom_id res chain seq x y z
N MET A 1 -55.15 -20.17 41.81
CA MET A 1 -54.77 -18.86 41.19
C MET A 1 -53.49 -18.27 41.77
N LEU A 2 -53.24 -18.33 43.08
CA LEU A 2 -51.97 -17.88 43.69
C LEU A 2 -50.81 -18.87 43.46
N ALA A 3 -51.05 -20.18 43.59
CA ALA A 3 -50.04 -21.22 43.34
C ALA A 3 -49.50 -21.18 41.89
N THR A 4 -50.40 -21.15 40.89
CA THR A 4 -50.02 -21.01 39.48
C THR A 4 -49.28 -19.71 39.15
N ARG A 5 -49.45 -18.65 39.95
CA ARG A 5 -48.70 -17.40 39.81
C ARG A 5 -47.31 -17.46 40.42
N MET A 6 -47.10 -18.29 41.43
CA MET A 6 -45.78 -18.54 42.03
C MET A 6 -44.97 -19.48 41.14
N ASP A 7 -45.58 -20.54 40.61
CA ASP A 7 -44.90 -21.49 39.73
C ASP A 7 -44.37 -20.81 38.45
N ASN A 8 -45.20 -19.98 37.80
CA ASN A 8 -44.77 -19.20 36.62
C ASN A 8 -43.63 -18.21 36.94
N ARG A 9 -43.52 -17.76 38.19
CA ARG A 9 -42.52 -16.77 38.63
C ARG A 9 -41.22 -17.45 39.02
N ILE A 10 -41.29 -18.66 39.56
CA ILE A 10 -40.15 -19.56 39.77
C ILE A 10 -39.57 -19.97 38.41
N GLU A 11 -40.40 -20.38 37.45
CA GLU A 11 -39.95 -20.75 36.11
C GLU A 11 -39.28 -19.56 35.37
N MET A 12 -39.79 -18.34 35.55
CA MET A 12 -39.12 -17.14 35.02
C MET A 12 -37.76 -16.86 35.67
N LEU A 13 -37.62 -17.10 36.97
CA LEU A 13 -36.36 -16.91 37.69
C LEU A 13 -35.34 -17.99 37.34
N GLU A 14 -35.77 -19.25 37.19
CA GLU A 14 -34.92 -20.35 36.75
C GLU A 14 -34.40 -20.11 35.32
N ASN A 15 -35.26 -19.63 34.42
CA ASN A 15 -34.85 -19.24 33.07
C ASN A 15 -33.90 -18.04 33.05
N ALA A 16 -34.05 -17.07 33.96
CA ALA A 16 -33.13 -15.95 34.09
C ALA A 16 -31.76 -16.39 34.65
N VAL A 17 -31.73 -17.29 35.63
CA VAL A 17 -30.50 -17.86 36.19
C VAL A 17 -29.76 -18.72 35.14
N ALA A 18 -30.49 -19.48 34.32
CA ALA A 18 -29.93 -20.25 33.22
C ALA A 18 -29.28 -19.37 32.13
N GLN A 19 -29.71 -18.12 31.96
CA GLN A 19 -29.09 -17.15 31.04
C GLN A 19 -27.82 -16.49 31.62
N ILE A 20 -27.63 -16.50 32.95
CA ILE A 20 -26.49 -15.87 33.63
C ILE A 20 -25.27 -16.82 33.72
N GLN A 21 -25.49 -18.13 33.86
CA GLN A 21 -24.40 -19.12 33.95
C GLN A 21 -23.38 -19.10 32.78
N PRO A 22 -23.79 -18.96 31.50
CA PRO A 22 -22.85 -18.87 30.37
C PRO A 22 -22.01 -17.59 30.38
N LEU A 23 -22.53 -16.51 30.95
CA LEU A 23 -21.81 -15.23 31.07
C LEU A 23 -20.70 -15.33 32.12
N GLY A 24 -20.94 -16.03 33.23
CA GLY A 24 -19.92 -16.26 34.27
C GLY A 24 -18.72 -17.07 33.74
N THR A 25 -18.97 -18.13 32.97
CA THR A 25 -17.90 -18.92 32.32
C THR A 25 -17.14 -18.11 31.27
N SER A 26 -17.84 -17.24 30.52
CA SER A 26 -17.22 -16.33 29.55
C SER A 26 -16.33 -15.27 30.21
N VAL A 27 -16.73 -14.74 31.37
CA VAL A 27 -15.93 -13.77 32.14
C VAL A 27 -14.68 -14.43 32.74
N ILE A 28 -14.78 -15.66 33.23
CA ILE A 28 -13.63 -16.43 33.72
C ILE A 28 -12.63 -16.71 32.59
N ALA A 29 -13.13 -17.09 31.40
CA ALA A 29 -12.28 -17.29 30.22
C ALA A 29 -11.58 -15.99 29.79
N LEU A 30 -12.30 -14.87 29.74
CA LEU A 30 -11.71 -13.55 29.43
C LEU A 30 -10.68 -13.09 30.47
N LYS A 31 -10.89 -13.43 31.75
CA LYS A 31 -9.94 -13.12 32.82
C LYS A 31 -8.65 -13.95 32.67
N GLY A 32 -8.76 -15.23 32.34
CA GLY A 32 -7.62 -16.08 32.01
C GLY A 32 -6.86 -15.62 30.75
N ASP A 33 -7.58 -15.20 29.71
CA ASP A 33 -6.97 -14.63 28.50
C ASP A 33 -6.22 -13.32 28.80
N LEU A 34 -6.76 -12.48 29.68
CA LEU A 34 -6.12 -11.23 30.12
C LEU A 34 -4.86 -11.48 30.94
N GLU A 35 -4.89 -12.46 31.86
CA GLU A 35 -3.73 -12.88 32.64
C GLU A 35 -2.62 -13.44 31.73
N HIS A 36 -2.97 -14.27 30.75
CA HIS A 36 -2.02 -14.80 29.78
C HIS A 36 -1.43 -13.71 28.87
N LEU A 37 -2.21 -12.68 28.53
CA LEU A 37 -1.73 -11.50 27.80
C LEU A 37 -0.74 -10.66 28.63
N ASN A 38 -1.02 -10.47 29.92
CA ASN A 38 -0.14 -9.74 30.84
C ASN A 38 1.20 -10.45 31.02
N VAL A 39 1.19 -11.78 31.20
CA VAL A 39 2.45 -12.57 31.27
C VAL A 39 3.26 -12.45 29.98
N ARG A 40 2.59 -12.46 28.82
CA ARG A 40 3.25 -12.31 27.52
C ARG A 40 3.85 -10.92 27.32
N LEU A 41 3.15 -9.87 27.74
CA LEU A 41 3.63 -8.49 27.70
C LEU A 41 4.84 -8.30 28.63
N GLY A 42 4.81 -8.89 29.84
CA GLY A 42 5.95 -8.87 30.77
C GLY A 42 7.21 -9.52 30.19
N MET A 43 7.06 -10.69 29.54
CA MET A 43 8.20 -11.35 28.87
C MET A 43 8.76 -10.54 27.69
N GLU A 44 7.92 -9.87 26.90
CA GLU A 44 8.36 -9.01 25.80
C GLU A 44 9.08 -7.76 26.32
N LEU A 45 8.60 -7.15 27.41
CA LEU A 45 9.26 -6.03 28.08
C LEU A 45 10.64 -6.42 28.62
N SER A 46 10.76 -7.59 29.26
CA SER A 46 12.06 -8.11 29.73
C SER A 46 13.06 -8.28 28.59
N LYS A 47 12.63 -8.85 27.45
CA LYS A 47 13.48 -9.03 26.27
C LYS A 47 13.88 -7.70 25.62
N MET A 48 13.02 -6.68 25.69
CA MET A 48 13.35 -5.34 25.21
C MET A 48 14.38 -4.67 26.11
N ASN A 49 14.25 -4.81 27.43
CA ASN A 49 15.24 -4.29 28.39
C ASN A 49 16.61 -4.93 28.21
N GLU A 50 16.69 -6.27 28.08
CA GLU A 50 17.97 -6.96 27.81
C GLU A 50 18.65 -6.46 26.52
N ARG A 51 17.86 -6.23 25.45
CA ARG A 51 18.40 -5.67 24.19
C ARG A 51 18.90 -4.23 24.35
N LEU A 52 18.21 -3.43 25.14
CA LEU A 52 18.59 -2.05 25.43
C LEU A 52 19.90 -2.01 26.22
N GLU A 53 20.06 -2.87 27.22
CA GLU A 53 21.31 -2.97 27.99
C GLU A 53 22.49 -3.40 27.13
N VAL A 54 22.31 -4.39 26.26
CA VAL A 54 23.37 -4.84 25.33
C VAL A 54 23.77 -3.72 24.36
N ASN A 55 22.80 -2.97 23.82
CA ASN A 55 23.09 -1.85 22.92
C ASN A 55 23.78 -0.69 23.63
N LEU A 56 23.41 -0.39 24.88
CA LEU A 56 24.09 0.61 25.71
C LEU A 56 25.53 0.19 26.04
N ALA A 57 25.76 -1.10 26.31
CA ALA A 57 27.10 -1.63 26.55
C ALA A 57 27.99 -1.55 25.29
N LEU A 58 27.43 -1.85 24.11
CA LEU A 58 28.10 -1.69 22.81
C LEU A 58 28.45 -0.23 22.53
N GLY A 59 27.50 0.69 22.72
CA GLY A 59 27.75 2.12 22.54
C GLY A 59 28.83 2.66 23.48
N ARG A 60 28.85 2.24 24.75
CA ARG A 60 29.92 2.60 25.70
C ARG A 60 31.29 2.07 25.27
N LYS A 61 31.34 0.87 24.69
CA LYS A 61 32.58 0.27 24.19
C LYS A 61 33.13 1.05 22.99
N GLU A 62 32.28 1.38 22.02
CA GLU A 62 32.66 2.18 20.85
C GLU A 62 33.15 3.58 21.25
N LEU A 63 32.49 4.20 22.24
CA LEU A 63 32.87 5.53 22.74
C LEU A 63 34.22 5.49 23.48
N ASN A 64 34.48 4.44 24.27
CA ASN A 64 35.78 4.23 24.93
C ASN A 64 36.91 3.92 23.93
N GLU A 65 36.64 3.13 22.89
CA GLU A 65 37.60 2.87 21.82
C GLU A 65 37.91 4.16 21.03
N GLY A 66 36.90 4.98 20.76
CA GLY A 66 37.07 6.31 20.17
C GLY A 66 37.91 7.25 21.03
N LEU A 67 37.64 7.32 22.33
CA LEU A 67 38.43 8.12 23.29
C LEU A 67 39.87 7.64 23.40
N GLN A 68 40.11 6.32 23.40
CA GLN A 68 41.47 5.77 23.40
C GLN A 68 42.22 6.06 22.10
N ALA A 69 41.55 6.03 20.95
CA ALA A 69 42.14 6.40 19.67
C ALA A 69 42.53 7.88 19.63
N ILE A 70 41.67 8.76 20.15
CA ILE A 70 41.94 10.19 20.29
C ILE A 70 43.13 10.43 21.23
N ALA A 71 43.15 9.80 22.41
CA ALA A 71 44.25 9.93 23.37
C ALA A 71 45.61 9.43 22.79
N LYS A 72 45.57 8.44 21.89
CA LYS A 72 46.77 7.92 21.21
C LYS A 72 47.29 8.87 20.12
N MET A 73 46.42 9.64 19.47
CA MET A 73 46.81 10.70 18.54
C MET A 73 47.50 11.87 19.24
N PHE A 74 47.08 12.21 20.47
CA PHE A 74 47.66 13.33 21.22
C PHE A 74 48.96 13.00 21.98
N LYS A 75 49.29 11.72 22.21
CA LYS A 75 50.55 11.30 22.84
C LYS A 75 51.76 11.22 21.89
N GLY A 76 51.57 11.49 20.59
CA GLY A 76 52.61 11.37 19.56
C GLY A 76 53.34 12.66 19.17
N THR A 77 53.06 13.79 19.83
CA THR A 77 53.66 15.10 19.47
C THR A 77 54.49 15.64 20.63
N SER A 78 55.81 15.45 20.56
CA SER A 78 56.78 16.19 21.38
C SER A 78 57.03 17.59 20.76
N PRO A 79 57.16 18.66 21.56
CA PRO A 79 57.33 20.00 21.06
C PRO A 79 58.81 20.36 20.93
N GLU A 80 59.36 20.49 19.71
CA GLU A 80 60.59 21.26 19.50
C GLU A 80 60.84 21.63 18.02
N SER A 81 61.15 22.92 17.83
CA SER A 81 61.72 23.58 16.63
C SER A 81 60.83 23.76 15.39
N PHE A 82 60.36 24.99 15.16
CA PHE A 82 60.60 25.66 13.87
C PHE A 82 60.54 27.19 14.04
N VAL A 83 61.68 27.81 13.79
CA VAL A 83 61.95 29.25 13.85
C VAL A 83 61.33 29.94 12.64
N MET A 84 60.73 31.11 12.87
CA MET A 84 60.19 32.01 11.86
C MET A 84 61.29 32.94 11.32
N THR A 85 61.41 33.03 9.99
CA THR A 85 61.96 34.22 9.30
C THR A 85 60.99 34.65 8.21
N GLY A 86 60.78 35.97 8.11
CA GLY A 86 59.66 36.64 7.45
C GLY A 86 59.52 36.39 5.94
N GLU A 87 58.29 36.42 5.44
CA GLU A 87 57.64 37.60 4.83
C GLU A 87 56.21 37.25 4.37
N GLY A 88 55.28 38.20 4.56
CA GLY A 88 54.05 38.34 3.78
C GLY A 88 53.00 37.22 3.84
N SER A 89 51.99 37.38 4.71
CA SER A 89 50.54 37.22 4.40
C SER A 89 49.71 37.15 5.69
N ARG A 90 48.85 38.14 5.87
CA ARG A 90 47.90 38.25 6.99
C ARG A 90 46.80 37.19 6.83
N MET A 91 46.84 36.11 7.60
CA MET A 91 45.67 35.22 7.80
C MET A 91 45.15 35.32 9.24
N LYS A 92 43.88 35.72 9.32
CA LYS A 92 42.98 35.52 10.46
C LYS A 92 42.74 34.01 10.62
N SER A 93 43.02 33.40 11.78
CA SER A 93 42.37 32.14 12.20
C SER A 93 42.92 31.62 13.54
N THR A 94 42.55 32.25 14.65
CA THR A 94 42.70 31.61 15.98
C THR A 94 41.48 31.75 16.89
N GLY A 95 40.47 32.55 16.56
CA GLY A 95 39.24 32.68 17.37
C GLY A 95 38.13 31.65 17.08
N LEU A 96 38.11 31.04 15.89
CA LEU A 96 37.01 30.15 15.48
C LEU A 96 37.13 28.70 15.97
N ARG A 97 38.28 28.31 16.56
CA ARG A 97 38.51 26.95 17.05
C ARG A 97 38.21 26.79 18.54
N GLU A 98 38.36 27.84 19.34
CA GLU A 98 37.97 27.82 20.77
C GLU A 98 36.45 27.90 20.94
N GLU A 99 35.77 28.80 20.22
CA GLU A 99 34.29 28.90 20.25
C GLU A 99 33.59 27.62 19.75
N ALA A 100 34.20 26.90 18.80
CA ALA A 100 33.69 25.61 18.32
C ALA A 100 33.88 24.47 19.34
N MET A 101 34.94 24.53 20.15
CA MET A 101 35.22 23.50 21.15
C MET A 101 34.36 23.70 22.40
N GLU A 102 34.15 24.95 22.84
CA GLU A 102 33.25 25.27 23.96
C GLU A 102 31.78 24.96 23.63
N SER A 103 31.36 25.13 22.38
CA SER A 103 30.00 24.78 21.94
C SER A 103 29.76 23.27 21.82
N GLU A 104 30.78 22.47 21.50
CA GLU A 104 30.66 20.99 21.53
C GLU A 104 30.68 20.42 22.94
N VAL A 105 31.51 20.97 23.84
CA VAL A 105 31.54 20.54 25.26
C VAL A 105 30.22 20.87 25.96
N THR A 106 29.66 22.05 25.73
CA THR A 106 28.34 22.42 26.29
C THR A 106 27.18 21.60 25.70
N LEU A 107 27.29 21.11 24.46
CA LEU A 107 26.32 20.19 23.86
C LEU A 107 26.39 18.80 24.54
N LEU A 108 27.60 18.30 24.78
CA LEU A 108 27.85 17.03 25.47
C LEU A 108 27.40 17.06 26.94
N GLU A 109 27.62 18.17 27.66
CA GLU A 109 27.12 18.33 29.03
C GLU A 109 25.59 18.32 29.10
N LYS A 110 24.92 18.85 28.05
CA LYS A 110 23.46 18.83 27.93
C LYS A 110 22.92 17.41 27.68
N GLU A 111 23.59 16.64 26.83
CA GLU A 111 23.21 15.24 26.56
C GLU A 111 23.40 14.34 27.79
N VAL A 112 24.41 14.60 28.62
CA VAL A 112 24.61 13.87 29.89
C VAL A 112 23.54 14.22 30.93
N LEU A 113 23.09 15.48 30.98
CA LEU A 113 21.99 15.92 31.83
C LEU A 113 20.64 15.29 31.42
N ASP A 114 20.36 15.18 30.12
CA ASP A 114 19.13 14.55 29.61
C ASP A 114 19.08 13.04 29.95
N VAL A 115 20.23 12.34 29.95
CA VAL A 115 20.31 10.93 30.36
C VAL A 115 20.04 10.75 31.86
N ALA A 116 20.51 11.68 32.70
CA ALA A 116 20.24 11.67 34.14
C ALA A 116 18.75 11.93 34.46
N GLU A 117 18.09 12.78 33.67
CA GLU A 117 16.66 13.07 33.80
C GLU A 117 15.78 11.86 33.41
N ILE A 118 16.18 11.13 32.36
CA ILE A 118 15.56 9.87 31.94
C ILE A 118 15.72 8.78 33.02
N GLN A 119 16.90 8.66 33.65
CA GLN A 119 17.12 7.70 34.75
C GLN A 119 16.27 8.02 35.98
N ASN A 120 16.01 9.30 36.26
CA ASN A 120 15.15 9.71 37.36
C ASN A 120 13.66 9.46 37.07
N GLN A 121 13.21 9.58 35.81
CA GLN A 121 11.86 9.21 35.39
C GLN A 121 11.61 7.70 35.50
N VAL A 122 12.57 6.86 35.10
CA VAL A 122 12.44 5.40 35.22
C VAL A 122 12.36 4.95 36.69
N ARG A 123 13.11 5.58 37.60
CA ARG A 123 13.00 5.33 39.05
C ARG A 123 11.68 5.80 39.66
N ALA A 124 11.03 6.81 39.09
CA ALA A 124 9.72 7.29 39.55
C ALA A 124 8.61 6.31 39.16
N ASP A 125 8.69 5.68 37.99
CA ASP A 125 7.72 4.69 37.52
C ASP A 125 7.81 3.35 38.28
N GLU A 126 9.01 2.94 38.70
CA GLU A 126 9.20 1.75 39.57
C GLU A 126 8.64 1.94 40.99
N ARG A 127 8.56 3.18 41.49
CA ARG A 127 7.89 3.47 42.77
C ARG A 127 6.36 3.43 42.67
N LEU A 128 5.81 3.77 41.51
CA LEU A 128 4.37 3.74 41.24
C LEU A 128 3.83 2.32 41.04
N SER A 129 4.65 1.37 40.56
CA SER A 129 4.27 -0.04 40.48
C SER A 129 4.24 -0.72 41.87
N GLY A 130 5.19 -0.41 42.75
CA GLY A 130 5.22 -0.94 44.13
C GLY A 130 4.06 -0.48 45.02
N ILE A 131 3.55 0.74 44.82
CA ILE A 131 2.36 1.25 45.53
C ILE A 131 1.08 0.51 45.08
N ARG A 132 1.06 0.00 43.85
CA ARG A 132 -0.10 -0.70 43.28
C ARG A 132 -0.22 -2.15 43.76
N GLU A 133 0.89 -2.81 44.06
CA GLU A 133 0.92 -4.15 44.69
C GLU A 133 0.59 -4.09 46.19
N ALA A 134 0.97 -3.02 46.89
CA ALA A 134 0.69 -2.86 48.32
C ALA A 134 -0.79 -2.55 48.66
N LEU A 135 -1.61 -2.19 47.66
CA LEU A 135 -3.06 -1.91 47.83
C LEU A 135 -3.97 -3.13 47.59
N LEU A 136 -3.41 -4.32 47.29
CA LEU A 136 -4.16 -5.52 46.91
C LEU A 136 -4.05 -6.70 47.91
N THR A 137 -3.44 -6.48 49.07
CA THR A 137 -3.35 -7.50 50.12
C THR A 137 -3.93 -6.98 51.44
N ASP A 138 -5.15 -7.40 51.76
CA ASP A 138 -5.57 -7.70 53.14
C ASP A 138 -6.66 -8.79 53.10
N PRO A 139 -6.45 -9.95 53.75
CA PRO A 139 -7.43 -11.02 53.86
C PRO A 139 -8.16 -10.96 55.21
N LEU A 140 -9.49 -11.14 55.21
CA LEU A 140 -10.23 -11.52 56.41
C LEU A 140 -11.14 -12.71 56.10
N SER A 141 -10.80 -13.83 56.76
CA SER A 141 -11.48 -15.11 56.84
C SER A 141 -12.68 -15.07 57.79
N ILE A 142 -13.79 -15.75 57.44
CA ILE A 142 -14.67 -16.46 58.39
C ILE A 142 -15.21 -17.73 57.69
N GLU A 143 -15.23 -18.81 58.46
CA GLU A 143 -15.47 -20.23 58.17
C GLU A 143 -16.95 -20.58 57.90
N ASP A 144 -17.23 -21.68 57.18
CA ASP A 144 -17.87 -22.87 57.77
C ASP A 144 -18.19 -24.01 56.76
N GLU A 145 -17.63 -25.17 57.11
CA GLU A 145 -18.15 -26.55 57.13
C GLU A 145 -18.75 -27.27 55.88
N ASN A 146 -17.99 -28.30 55.48
CA ASN A 146 -18.33 -29.71 55.14
C ASN A 146 -19.81 -30.13 55.03
N VAL A 147 -20.15 -30.91 53.98
CA VAL A 147 -20.45 -32.38 54.04
C VAL A 147 -20.51 -32.98 52.62
N ASP A 148 -19.52 -33.84 52.35
CA ASP A 148 -19.45 -35.15 51.66
C ASP A 148 -20.44 -35.64 50.57
N GLY A 149 -19.95 -36.42 49.59
CA GLY A 149 -20.81 -37.33 48.81
C GLY A 149 -20.48 -37.78 47.37
N SER A 150 -19.41 -38.57 47.19
CA SER A 150 -19.31 -39.69 46.20
C SER A 150 -19.00 -39.46 44.69
N ARG A 151 -17.74 -39.81 44.36
CA ARG A 151 -17.21 -40.73 43.31
C ARG A 151 -17.97 -40.91 41.98
N ARG A 152 -17.33 -40.43 40.89
CA ARG A 152 -17.51 -40.86 39.49
C ARG A 152 -16.81 -42.20 39.22
N GLY A 153 -17.55 -43.18 38.69
CA GLY A 153 -17.02 -44.40 38.08
C GLY A 153 -17.12 -44.36 36.56
N LYS A 154 -15.99 -44.57 35.87
CA LYS A 154 -15.87 -44.84 34.43
C LYS A 154 -16.22 -46.29 34.13
N ILE A 155 -16.98 -46.60 33.07
CA ILE A 155 -16.91 -47.89 32.35
C ILE A 155 -17.14 -47.66 30.83
N MET A 156 -16.30 -48.31 30.02
CA MET A 156 -16.30 -48.38 28.55
C MET A 156 -17.37 -49.34 27.99
N PRO A 157 -17.80 -49.24 26.72
CA PRO A 157 -18.71 -50.21 26.14
C PRO A 157 -17.97 -51.41 25.52
N ALA A 158 -18.40 -52.61 25.88
CA ALA A 158 -18.01 -53.86 25.23
C ALA A 158 -19.04 -54.30 24.20
N THR A 159 -18.52 -54.84 23.11
CA THR A 159 -19.18 -55.51 21.98
C THR A 159 -19.92 -56.79 22.40
N GLY A 160 -21.06 -57.07 21.77
CA GLY A 160 -21.74 -58.36 21.85
C GLY A 160 -22.69 -58.58 20.67
N VAL A 161 -22.34 -59.52 19.80
CA VAL A 161 -23.15 -60.07 18.69
C VAL A 161 -24.00 -61.21 19.23
N THR A 162 -25.29 -61.30 18.86
CA THR A 162 -26.04 -62.56 18.85
C THR A 162 -27.05 -62.59 17.70
N PHE A 163 -27.18 -63.77 17.10
CA PHE A 163 -28.01 -64.10 15.93
C PHE A 163 -29.36 -64.70 16.37
N GLY A 164 -30.39 -64.46 15.55
CA GLY A 164 -31.40 -65.47 15.19
C GLY A 164 -32.78 -65.36 15.84
N LEU A 165 -33.81 -65.01 15.04
CA LEU A 165 -34.87 -65.92 14.57
C LEU A 165 -36.00 -65.13 13.89
N GLN A 166 -36.53 -65.70 12.81
CA GLN A 166 -37.57 -65.15 11.95
C GLN A 166 -38.82 -66.03 12.05
N ARG A 167 -40.00 -65.42 12.24
CA ARG A 167 -41.27 -65.81 11.58
C ARG A 167 -42.22 -64.61 11.45
N PRO A 168 -43.09 -64.59 10.43
CA PRO A 168 -43.94 -63.46 10.06
C PRO A 168 -45.37 -63.58 10.62
N ASP A 169 -46.10 -62.46 10.67
CA ASP A 169 -47.48 -62.30 10.17
C ASP A 169 -48.30 -61.21 10.92
N ASN A 170 -49.12 -60.52 10.13
CA ASN A 170 -50.38 -59.84 10.47
C ASN A 170 -50.36 -58.44 11.12
N GLY A 171 -50.35 -57.44 10.24
CA GLY A 171 -51.44 -56.46 10.08
C GLY A 171 -51.97 -55.68 11.28
N LEU A 172 -51.72 -54.36 11.29
CA LEU A 172 -52.80 -53.38 11.42
C LEU A 172 -52.32 -52.00 10.95
N LEU A 173 -53.06 -51.43 9.99
CA LEU A 173 -53.02 -50.01 9.65
C LEU A 173 -53.50 -49.21 10.86
N LEU A 174 -52.58 -48.51 11.53
CA LEU A 174 -52.93 -47.37 12.36
C LEU A 174 -52.48 -46.11 11.65
N TYR A 175 -53.48 -45.36 11.17
CA TYR A 175 -53.39 -43.93 10.89
C TYR A 175 -52.98 -43.23 12.19
N GLY A 176 -51.68 -43.19 12.47
CA GLY A 176 -51.09 -42.36 13.50
C GLY A 176 -50.82 -40.99 12.92
N SER A 177 -51.73 -40.06 13.20
CA SER A 177 -51.52 -38.62 13.04
C SER A 177 -50.43 -38.15 14.02
N GLU A 178 -49.18 -38.51 13.76
CA GLU A 178 -48.05 -37.88 14.42
C GLU A 178 -47.64 -36.67 13.60
N SER A 179 -48.22 -35.53 13.97
CA SER A 179 -47.66 -34.21 13.71
C SER A 179 -46.30 -34.11 14.40
N ASN A 180 -45.28 -34.74 13.81
CA ASN A 180 -43.89 -34.46 14.08
C ASN A 180 -43.59 -33.07 13.50
N TYR A 181 -43.96 -32.03 14.24
CA TYR A 181 -43.35 -30.70 14.13
C TYR A 181 -41.89 -30.84 14.55
N ASN A 182 -41.11 -31.45 13.67
CA ASN A 182 -39.66 -31.43 13.73
C ASN A 182 -39.29 -29.95 13.66
N GLN A 183 -38.85 -29.37 14.79
CA GLN A 183 -38.42 -27.99 14.87
C GLN A 183 -37.40 -27.76 13.75
N GLY A 184 -37.84 -27.05 12.71
CA GLY A 184 -37.24 -27.10 11.39
C GLY A 184 -35.78 -26.64 11.41
N THR A 185 -34.85 -27.59 11.46
CA THR A 185 -33.44 -27.31 11.27
C THR A 185 -33.27 -26.69 9.89
N MET A 186 -32.99 -25.39 9.83
CA MET A 186 -32.78 -24.69 8.57
C MET A 186 -31.71 -25.41 7.74
N SER A 187 -32.04 -25.70 6.47
CA SER A 187 -31.09 -26.31 5.55
C SER A 187 -29.92 -25.34 5.30
N HIS A 188 -28.73 -25.73 5.75
CA HIS A 188 -27.50 -25.02 5.47
C HIS A 188 -26.83 -25.60 4.21
N ARG A 189 -25.88 -24.84 3.67
CA ARG A 189 -25.11 -25.27 2.52
C ARG A 189 -24.26 -26.50 2.89
N LYS A 190 -24.43 -27.61 2.16
CA LYS A 190 -23.75 -28.90 2.42
C LYS A 190 -22.21 -28.83 2.48
N PHE A 191 -21.58 -28.01 1.63
CA PHE A 191 -20.12 -27.82 1.61
C PHE A 191 -19.78 -26.35 1.45
N GLU A 192 -18.84 -25.85 2.23
CA GLU A 192 -18.44 -24.44 2.21
C GLU A 192 -17.45 -24.13 1.09
N HIS A 193 -17.52 -22.91 0.56
CA HIS A 193 -16.46 -22.34 -0.26
C HIS A 193 -16.44 -20.82 -0.09
N PRO A 194 -15.29 -20.16 -0.34
CA PRO A 194 -15.22 -18.70 -0.37
C PRO A 194 -16.16 -18.12 -1.42
N ARG A 195 -16.73 -16.94 -1.17
CA ARG A 195 -17.61 -16.29 -2.15
C ARG A 195 -16.89 -16.01 -3.48
N HIS A 196 -17.62 -16.01 -4.58
CA HIS A 196 -17.08 -15.59 -5.88
C HIS A 196 -17.00 -14.06 -5.97
N GLY A 197 -15.77 -13.55 -5.87
CA GLY A 197 -15.42 -12.14 -6.08
C GLY A 197 -15.64 -11.24 -4.85
N SER A 198 -14.77 -10.24 -4.72
CA SER A 198 -14.84 -9.26 -3.65
C SER A 198 -15.95 -8.22 -3.91
N LEU A 199 -16.78 -7.99 -2.88
CA LEU A 199 -17.87 -7.01 -2.91
C LEU A 199 -17.37 -5.56 -2.81
N GLY A 200 -16.15 -5.33 -2.29
CA GLY A 200 -15.56 -3.98 -2.21
C GLY A 200 -15.29 -3.33 -3.57
N PHE A 201 -15.39 -4.11 -4.66
CA PHE A 201 -15.28 -3.61 -6.03
C PHE A 201 -16.63 -3.45 -6.75
N LEU A 202 -17.74 -3.54 -6.02
CA LEU A 202 -19.06 -3.15 -6.51
C LEU A 202 -19.26 -1.62 -6.45
N PRO A 203 -20.12 -1.05 -7.31
CA PRO A 203 -20.72 -1.67 -8.50
C PRO A 203 -19.68 -1.87 -9.62
N ARG A 204 -19.70 -3.05 -10.27
CA ARG A 204 -18.80 -3.37 -11.41
C ARG A 204 -19.34 -2.76 -12.71
N LYS A 205 -19.28 -1.43 -12.79
CA LYS A 205 -19.67 -0.60 -13.94
C LYS A 205 -18.46 0.06 -14.59
N ARG A 206 -18.65 0.60 -15.80
CA ARG A 206 -17.63 1.38 -16.51
C ARG A 206 -17.18 2.58 -15.66
N ALA A 207 -15.87 2.85 -15.66
CA ALA A 207 -15.30 4.05 -15.07
C ALA A 207 -15.82 5.28 -15.82
N SER A 208 -16.15 6.35 -15.09
CA SER A 208 -16.66 7.59 -15.68
C SER A 208 -15.58 8.38 -16.45
N ARG A 209 -14.30 8.13 -16.17
CA ARG A 209 -13.16 8.83 -16.77
C ARG A 209 -12.13 7.79 -17.23
N GLN A 210 -11.45 8.08 -18.32
CA GLN A 210 -10.40 7.21 -18.89
C GLN A 210 -9.10 7.20 -18.07
N ARG A 211 -8.80 8.31 -17.40
CA ARG A 211 -7.61 8.46 -16.55
C ARG A 211 -7.90 7.98 -15.13
N GLY A 212 -6.87 7.43 -14.47
CA GLY A 212 -6.85 7.29 -13.02
C GLY A 212 -7.16 8.61 -12.31
N LYS A 213 -8.17 8.62 -11.44
CA LYS A 213 -8.39 9.70 -10.48
C LYS A 213 -7.74 9.30 -9.17
N VAL A 214 -6.84 10.13 -8.65
CA VAL A 214 -6.34 10.01 -7.28
C VAL A 214 -7.47 10.41 -6.35
N LYS A 215 -7.89 9.48 -5.47
CA LYS A 215 -8.95 9.74 -4.48
C LYS A 215 -8.39 10.20 -3.14
N ALA A 216 -7.19 9.74 -2.81
CA ALA A 216 -6.42 10.11 -1.63
C ALA A 216 -4.97 10.31 -2.06
N PHE A 217 -4.35 11.38 -1.60
CA PHE A 217 -2.91 11.59 -1.70
C PHE A 217 -2.22 11.04 -0.44
N PRO A 218 -0.90 10.84 -0.46
CA PRO A 218 -0.15 10.51 0.75
C PRO A 218 -0.46 11.52 1.88
N LYS A 219 -0.27 11.08 3.13
CA LYS A 219 -0.37 11.99 4.27
C LYS A 219 0.69 13.08 4.13
N ASP A 220 0.32 14.31 4.44
CA ASP A 220 1.24 15.43 4.38
C ASP A 220 2.11 15.49 5.64
N ASP A 221 3.38 15.77 5.44
CA ASP A 221 4.41 15.89 6.48
C ASP A 221 5.15 17.22 6.26
N PRO A 222 4.82 18.27 7.04
CA PRO A 222 5.40 19.60 6.87
C PRO A 222 6.89 19.67 7.15
N THR A 223 7.48 18.68 7.84
CA THR A 223 8.91 18.66 8.17
C THR A 223 9.77 18.38 6.93
N LYS A 224 9.20 17.68 5.94
CA LYS A 224 9.91 17.27 4.74
C LYS A 224 9.86 18.36 3.67
N LYS A 225 10.88 18.38 2.81
CA LYS A 225 10.95 19.30 1.68
C LYS A 225 9.75 19.08 0.74
N CYS A 226 9.16 20.19 0.28
CA CYS A 226 8.05 20.18 -0.67
C CYS A 226 8.40 19.41 -1.95
N GLY A 227 7.56 18.44 -2.28
CA GLY A 227 7.64 17.58 -3.46
C GLY A 227 6.26 17.35 -4.10
N LEU A 228 6.28 16.72 -5.28
CA LEU A 228 5.07 16.36 -6.01
C LEU A 228 4.70 14.90 -5.75
N THR A 229 3.46 14.67 -5.34
CA THR A 229 2.98 13.34 -4.89
C THR A 229 2.57 12.38 -6.01
N ALA A 230 2.42 12.88 -7.23
CA ALA A 230 1.92 12.07 -8.34
C ALA A 230 2.42 12.57 -9.70
N PHE A 231 2.49 11.66 -10.65
CA PHE A 231 2.92 11.89 -12.03
C PHE A 231 2.02 11.15 -13.02
N LEU A 232 2.03 11.55 -14.30
CA LEU A 232 1.31 10.86 -15.36
C LEU A 232 2.27 10.17 -16.32
N GLY A 233 2.04 8.89 -16.55
CA GLY A 233 2.76 8.10 -17.54
C GLY A 233 1.82 7.39 -18.50
N TYR A 234 2.39 6.79 -19.54
CA TYR A 234 1.66 6.04 -20.55
C TYR A 234 2.26 4.64 -20.66
N LYS A 235 1.41 3.63 -20.54
CA LYS A 235 1.86 2.24 -20.65
C LYS A 235 2.38 1.96 -22.06
N ALA A 236 3.69 1.75 -22.21
CA ALA A 236 4.33 1.47 -23.49
C ALA A 236 4.23 -0.03 -23.84
N GLY A 237 4.74 -0.86 -22.95
CA GLY A 237 4.76 -2.31 -23.13
C GLY A 237 5.35 -3.03 -21.95
N MET A 238 5.66 -4.32 -22.14
CA MET A 238 6.27 -5.16 -21.13
C MET A 238 7.48 -5.85 -21.73
N THR A 239 8.48 -6.11 -20.88
CA THR A 239 9.63 -6.94 -21.18
C THR A 239 9.98 -7.75 -19.93
N HIS A 240 11.12 -8.42 -19.92
CA HIS A 240 11.67 -9.04 -18.73
C HIS A 240 13.09 -8.54 -18.47
N ILE A 241 13.52 -8.71 -17.23
CA ILE A 241 14.88 -8.38 -16.79
C ILE A 241 15.50 -9.60 -16.14
N VAL A 242 16.83 -9.61 -16.06
CA VAL A 242 17.55 -10.44 -15.09
C VAL A 242 18.17 -9.52 -14.06
N ARG A 243 18.01 -9.89 -12.79
CA ARG A 243 18.63 -9.23 -11.66
C ARG A 243 19.10 -10.24 -10.64
N GLU A 244 20.09 -9.85 -9.86
CA GLU A 244 20.47 -10.60 -8.67
C GLU A 244 19.54 -10.24 -7.50
N VAL A 245 19.20 -11.23 -6.68
CA VAL A 245 18.28 -11.05 -5.55
C VAL A 245 19.04 -10.98 -4.23
N GLU A 246 19.00 -9.82 -3.60
CA GLU A 246 19.62 -9.60 -2.29
C GLU A 246 18.58 -9.76 -1.17
N LYS A 247 18.19 -11.00 -0.88
CA LYS A 247 17.25 -11.34 0.20
C LYS A 247 17.77 -12.42 1.16
N PRO A 248 18.54 -12.04 2.20
CA PRO A 248 18.99 -13.01 3.21
C PRO A 248 17.80 -13.79 3.79
N GLY A 249 17.88 -15.12 3.76
CA GLY A 249 16.82 -16.06 4.16
C GLY A 249 15.96 -16.61 3.01
N SER A 250 16.07 -16.07 1.80
CA SER A 250 15.41 -16.62 0.61
C SER A 250 16.26 -17.70 -0.06
N LYS A 251 15.63 -18.74 -0.61
CA LYS A 251 16.30 -19.73 -1.49
C LYS A 251 16.92 -19.11 -2.75
N LEU A 252 16.49 -17.89 -3.09
CA LEU A 252 16.95 -17.10 -4.23
C LEU A 252 18.01 -16.06 -3.85
N HIS A 253 18.46 -16.01 -2.60
CA HIS A 253 19.50 -15.05 -2.20
C HIS A 253 20.79 -15.25 -3.01
N LYS A 254 21.36 -14.15 -3.53
CA LYS A 254 22.56 -14.13 -4.38
C LYS A 254 22.43 -15.00 -5.65
N LYS A 255 21.20 -15.24 -6.09
CA LYS A 255 20.89 -15.91 -7.35
C LYS A 255 20.26 -14.93 -8.31
N GLU A 256 20.47 -15.21 -9.58
CA GLU A 256 19.85 -14.48 -10.67
C GLU A 256 18.41 -14.94 -10.84
N THR A 257 17.52 -13.98 -11.02
CA THR A 257 16.11 -14.24 -11.27
C THR A 257 15.63 -13.42 -12.46
N CYS A 258 14.79 -14.04 -13.27
CA CYS A 258 14.09 -13.37 -14.35
C CYS A 258 12.75 -12.84 -13.83
N GLU A 259 12.52 -11.54 -13.99
CA GLU A 259 11.27 -10.92 -13.55
C GLU A 259 10.64 -10.13 -14.69
N ALA A 260 9.32 -10.24 -14.83
CA ALA A 260 8.55 -9.46 -15.79
C ALA A 260 8.49 -7.99 -15.33
N VAL A 261 8.60 -7.07 -16.28
CA VAL A 261 8.54 -5.62 -16.05
C VAL A 261 7.60 -4.94 -17.04
N THR A 262 7.05 -3.80 -16.62
CA THR A 262 6.31 -2.91 -17.52
C THR A 262 7.09 -1.63 -17.71
N VAL A 263 7.19 -1.17 -18.95
CA VAL A 263 7.76 0.13 -19.30
C VAL A 263 6.63 1.13 -19.46
N ILE A 264 6.75 2.26 -18.76
CA ILE A 264 5.81 3.38 -18.78
C ILE A 264 6.58 4.60 -19.25
N GLU A 265 6.24 5.14 -20.42
CA GLU A 265 6.83 6.39 -20.91
C GLU A 265 6.22 7.56 -20.15
N THR A 266 7.07 8.43 -19.61
CA THR A 266 6.76 9.51 -18.69
C THR A 266 7.26 10.83 -19.26
N PRO A 267 6.58 11.42 -20.27
CA PRO A 267 6.99 12.70 -20.81
C PRO A 267 6.94 13.79 -19.73
N PRO A 268 7.79 14.82 -19.80
CA PRO A 268 7.81 15.89 -18.83
C PRO A 268 6.44 16.59 -18.73
N MET A 269 6.01 16.88 -17.50
CA MET A 269 4.75 17.57 -17.23
C MET A 269 4.99 19.07 -17.07
N VAL A 270 4.07 19.89 -17.56
CA VAL A 270 4.10 21.35 -17.40
C VAL A 270 3.09 21.76 -16.35
N VAL A 271 3.55 22.50 -15.35
CA VAL A 271 2.72 23.14 -14.33
C VAL A 271 2.04 24.37 -14.93
N VAL A 272 0.73 24.47 -14.77
CA VAL A 272 -0.11 25.50 -15.42
C VAL A 272 -1.03 26.25 -14.47
N GLY A 273 -1.03 25.90 -13.19
CA GLY A 273 -1.80 26.61 -12.18
C GLY A 273 -1.73 25.95 -10.81
N VAL A 274 -2.32 26.62 -9.83
CA VAL A 274 -2.41 26.21 -8.43
C VAL A 274 -3.86 26.29 -8.00
N VAL A 275 -4.32 25.30 -7.24
CA VAL A 275 -5.65 25.19 -6.66
C VAL A 275 -5.47 25.06 -5.15
N GLY A 276 -6.11 25.93 -4.38
CA GLY A 276 -6.13 25.81 -2.93
C GLY A 276 -7.46 25.29 -2.41
N TYR A 277 -7.37 24.44 -1.39
CA TYR A 277 -8.52 23.87 -0.69
C TYR A 277 -8.53 24.30 0.76
N VAL A 278 -9.71 24.66 1.24
CA VAL A 278 -9.99 24.99 2.64
C VAL A 278 -10.70 23.80 3.28
N LYS A 279 -10.29 23.44 4.49
CA LYS A 279 -10.97 22.45 5.32
C LYS A 279 -12.24 23.05 5.89
N THR A 280 -13.39 22.50 5.51
CA THR A 280 -14.70 22.84 6.07
C THR A 280 -15.25 21.62 6.83
N PRO A 281 -16.26 21.78 7.70
CA PRO A 281 -16.90 20.64 8.38
C PRO A 281 -17.47 19.59 7.42
N ARG A 282 -17.82 19.99 6.18
CA ARG A 282 -18.32 19.10 5.12
C ARG A 282 -17.20 18.46 4.27
N GLY A 283 -15.93 18.74 4.58
CA GLY A 283 -14.75 18.29 3.84
C GLY A 283 -13.98 19.42 3.16
N LEU A 284 -13.12 19.06 2.21
CA LEU A 284 -12.30 20.02 1.47
C LEU A 284 -13.13 20.75 0.41
N ARG A 285 -13.19 22.08 0.50
CA ARG A 285 -13.82 22.94 -0.51
C ARG A 285 -12.74 23.69 -1.28
N CYS A 286 -12.85 23.73 -2.61
CA CYS A 286 -11.98 24.56 -3.44
C CYS A 286 -12.22 26.04 -3.09
N LEU A 287 -11.15 26.76 -2.74
CA LEU A 287 -11.22 28.20 -2.50
C LEU A 287 -11.11 28.95 -3.82
N ASN A 288 -9.92 28.91 -4.43
CA ASN A 288 -9.61 29.58 -5.69
C ASN A 288 -8.66 28.72 -6.54
N THR A 289 -8.61 29.04 -7.83
CA THR A 289 -7.64 28.49 -8.78
C THR A 289 -6.93 29.61 -9.50
N VAL A 290 -5.60 29.66 -9.38
CA VAL A 290 -4.75 30.62 -10.08
C VAL A 290 -4.06 29.89 -11.22
N TRP A 291 -4.24 30.34 -12.45
CA TRP A 291 -3.58 29.78 -13.63
C TRP A 291 -2.36 30.60 -14.03
N ALA A 292 -1.43 29.97 -14.75
CA ALA A 292 -0.31 30.64 -15.40
C ALA A 292 -0.78 31.54 -16.56
N GLN A 293 0.01 32.57 -16.88
CA GLN A 293 -0.26 33.49 -17.99
C GLN A 293 -0.32 32.74 -19.33
N HIS A 294 0.73 32.01 -19.66
CA HIS A 294 0.85 31.30 -20.92
C HIS A 294 0.47 29.83 -20.77
N LEU A 295 -0.64 29.44 -21.41
CA LEU A 295 -1.12 28.07 -21.44
C LEU A 295 -0.92 27.45 -22.82
N SER A 296 -0.36 26.24 -22.84
CA SER A 296 -0.11 25.48 -24.06
C SER A 296 -1.40 25.17 -24.84
N GLU A 297 -1.30 25.11 -26.17
CA GLU A 297 -2.43 24.76 -27.04
C GLU A 297 -2.98 23.35 -26.73
N GLU A 298 -2.10 22.40 -26.40
CA GLU A 298 -2.47 21.04 -26.02
C GLU A 298 -3.39 20.99 -24.80
N LEU A 299 -3.16 21.88 -23.84
CA LEU A 299 -4.01 22.06 -22.68
C LEU A 299 -5.31 22.78 -23.06
N LYS A 300 -5.25 23.85 -23.86
CA LYS A 300 -6.47 24.57 -24.31
C LYS A 300 -7.44 23.64 -25.04
N ARG A 301 -6.94 22.66 -25.80
CA ARG A 301 -7.73 21.57 -26.41
C ARG A 301 -8.56 20.78 -25.39
N ARG A 302 -8.21 20.80 -24.10
CA ARG A 302 -8.97 20.16 -23.02
C ARG A 302 -10.39 20.70 -22.90
N PHE A 303 -10.54 22.01 -23.08
CA PHE A 303 -11.79 22.76 -22.90
C PHE A 303 -12.72 22.68 -24.12
N TYR A 304 -12.29 22.04 -25.20
CA TYR A 304 -13.08 21.85 -26.41
C TYR A 304 -13.31 20.36 -26.71
N LYS A 305 -14.51 20.06 -27.25
CA LYS A 305 -14.78 18.76 -27.89
C LYS A 305 -14.16 18.73 -29.28
N ASN A 306 -14.39 19.77 -30.08
CA ASN A 306 -13.79 19.97 -31.39
C ASN A 306 -12.95 21.25 -31.39
N TRP A 307 -11.63 21.10 -31.44
CA TRP A 307 -10.70 22.23 -31.41
C TRP A 307 -10.70 23.03 -32.73
N CYS A 308 -10.58 22.33 -33.86
CA CYS A 308 -10.37 22.96 -35.16
C CYS A 308 -11.59 23.78 -35.63
N LYS A 309 -12.81 23.36 -35.25
CA LYS A 309 -14.04 24.11 -35.56
C LYS A 309 -14.37 25.21 -34.55
N SER A 310 -13.59 25.35 -33.48
CA SER A 310 -13.84 26.36 -32.44
C SER A 310 -13.09 27.67 -32.74
N LYS A 311 -13.56 28.78 -32.16
CA LYS A 311 -12.85 30.07 -32.18
C LYS A 311 -11.62 30.11 -31.26
N GLN A 312 -11.32 29.02 -30.54
CA GLN A 312 -10.13 28.86 -29.68
C GLN A 312 -9.89 29.97 -28.64
N LYS A 313 -10.97 30.58 -28.12
CA LYS A 313 -10.93 31.73 -27.19
C LYS A 313 -10.62 31.37 -25.71
N ALA A 314 -10.39 30.10 -25.37
CA ALA A 314 -10.13 29.69 -23.99
C ALA A 314 -8.89 30.40 -23.40
N PHE A 315 -9.04 30.95 -22.20
CA PHE A 315 -8.02 31.71 -21.45
C PHE A 315 -7.49 33.00 -22.12
N THR A 316 -8.09 33.46 -23.22
CA THR A 316 -7.66 34.72 -23.87
C THR A 316 -7.83 35.94 -22.97
N LYS A 317 -8.98 36.08 -22.29
CA LYS A 317 -9.21 37.16 -21.31
C LYS A 317 -8.34 37.01 -20.06
N TYR A 318 -8.08 35.78 -19.63
CA TYR A 318 -7.29 35.52 -18.43
C TYR A 318 -5.81 35.87 -18.64
N SER A 319 -5.24 35.51 -19.81
CA SER A 319 -3.86 35.89 -20.15
C SER A 319 -3.66 37.40 -20.12
N LYS A 320 -4.64 38.18 -20.62
CA LYS A 320 -4.60 39.65 -20.62
C LYS A 320 -4.58 40.28 -19.22
N LYS A 321 -5.04 39.58 -18.19
CA LYS A 321 -4.96 40.07 -16.81
C LYS A 321 -3.51 40.19 -16.31
N PHE A 322 -2.58 39.43 -16.88
CA PHE A 322 -1.17 39.56 -16.52
C PHE A 322 -0.50 40.75 -17.19
N ASP A 323 -1.13 41.33 -18.21
CA ASP A 323 -0.59 42.48 -18.94
C ASP A 323 -1.00 43.80 -18.23
N THR A 324 -2.09 43.80 -17.47
CA THR A 324 -2.57 44.96 -16.70
C THR A 324 -2.08 44.94 -15.24
N GLU A 325 -1.68 46.09 -14.70
CA GLU A 325 -1.21 46.20 -13.31
C GLU A 325 -2.28 45.81 -12.28
N GLU A 326 -3.53 46.20 -12.53
CA GLU A 326 -4.67 45.79 -11.69
C GLU A 326 -4.88 44.28 -11.69
N GLY A 327 -4.71 43.62 -12.84
CA GLY A 327 -4.87 42.18 -12.95
C GLY A 327 -3.75 41.40 -12.26
N LYS A 328 -2.51 41.90 -12.33
CA LYS A 328 -1.37 41.35 -11.55
C LYS A 328 -1.65 41.45 -10.05
N LYS A 329 -2.17 42.58 -9.57
CA LYS A 329 -2.56 42.78 -8.16
C LYS A 329 -3.67 41.81 -7.74
N ASP A 330 -4.71 41.59 -8.58
CA ASP A 330 -5.76 40.59 -8.33
C ASP A 330 -5.17 39.18 -8.19
N ILE A 331 -4.26 38.79 -9.09
CA ILE A 331 -3.62 37.46 -9.06
C ILE A 331 -2.74 37.28 -7.82
N ALA A 332 -1.94 38.30 -7.46
CA ALA A 332 -1.14 38.29 -6.25
C ALA A 332 -2.02 38.19 -5.00
N ALA A 333 -3.11 38.94 -4.93
CA ALA A 333 -4.08 38.86 -3.85
C ALA A 333 -4.75 37.47 -3.77
N GLN A 334 -5.00 36.82 -4.90
CA GLN A 334 -5.51 35.44 -4.91
C GLN A 334 -4.47 34.44 -4.38
N LEU A 335 -3.19 34.58 -4.73
CA LEU A 335 -2.11 33.74 -4.20
C LEU A 335 -1.93 33.93 -2.68
N GLU A 336 -1.98 35.17 -2.19
CA GLU A 336 -1.96 35.45 -0.75
C GLU A 336 -3.16 34.85 -0.01
N LYS A 337 -4.36 34.90 -0.62
CA LYS A 337 -5.54 34.19 -0.09
C LYS A 337 -5.32 32.68 -0.02
N LEU A 338 -4.63 32.09 -1.01
CA LEU A 338 -4.31 30.67 -0.97
C LEU A 338 -3.39 30.35 0.21
N LYS A 339 -2.33 31.14 0.40
CA LYS A 339 -1.37 30.98 1.49
C LYS A 339 -2.01 31.13 2.87
N LYS A 340 -2.92 32.09 3.05
CA LYS A 340 -3.55 32.39 4.34
C LYS A 340 -4.61 31.37 4.77
N TYR A 341 -5.46 30.92 3.85
CA TYR A 341 -6.67 30.16 4.21
C TYR A 341 -6.61 28.68 3.85
N CYS A 342 -5.80 28.29 2.86
CA CYS A 342 -5.83 26.92 2.36
C CYS A 342 -5.05 25.98 3.26
N SER A 343 -5.67 24.87 3.62
CA SER A 343 -5.02 23.76 4.32
C SER A 343 -4.31 22.81 3.36
N VAL A 344 -4.73 22.76 2.09
CA VAL A 344 -4.15 21.86 1.09
C VAL A 344 -3.96 22.63 -0.21
N ILE A 345 -2.77 22.56 -0.78
CA ILE A 345 -2.42 23.15 -2.07
C ILE A 345 -2.18 22.04 -3.10
N ARG A 346 -2.77 22.20 -4.28
CA ARG A 346 -2.57 21.31 -5.43
C ARG A 346 -2.12 22.08 -6.64
N VAL A 347 -1.16 21.52 -7.35
CA VAL A 347 -0.70 22.03 -8.62
C VAL A 347 -1.48 21.38 -9.75
N LEU A 348 -1.89 22.18 -10.73
CA LEU A 348 -2.44 21.73 -11.99
C LEU A 348 -1.30 21.53 -12.97
N ALA A 349 -1.11 20.29 -13.41
CA ALA A 349 -0.06 19.94 -14.35
C ALA A 349 -0.62 19.09 -15.50
N HIS A 350 -0.12 19.33 -16.71
CA HIS A 350 -0.49 18.56 -17.88
C HIS A 350 0.70 17.86 -18.54
N THR A 351 0.44 16.72 -19.16
CA THR A 351 1.43 16.01 -19.97
C THR A 351 1.68 16.72 -21.30
N GLN A 352 2.88 16.58 -21.86
CA GLN A 352 3.24 17.02 -23.21
C GLN A 352 3.08 15.87 -24.20
N ILE A 353 1.87 15.69 -24.76
CA ILE A 353 1.59 14.49 -25.57
C ILE A 353 2.23 14.57 -26.95
N ARG A 354 2.45 15.78 -27.49
CA ARG A 354 3.08 15.92 -28.82
C ARG A 354 4.52 15.42 -28.88
N LYS A 355 5.23 15.36 -27.74
CA LYS A 355 6.58 14.80 -27.67
C LYS A 355 6.59 13.28 -27.90
N MET A 356 5.51 12.62 -27.50
CA MET A 356 5.35 11.19 -27.64
C MET A 356 4.95 10.80 -29.07
N LYS A 357 5.78 10.02 -29.75
CA LYS A 357 5.44 9.47 -31.09
C LYS A 357 4.43 8.31 -31.04
N GLY A 358 4.33 7.64 -29.89
CA GLY A 358 3.45 6.47 -29.72
C GLY A 358 1.95 6.79 -29.71
N LEU A 359 1.54 8.05 -29.50
CA LEU A 359 0.14 8.44 -29.43
C LEU A 359 -0.24 9.42 -30.57
N LYS A 360 -1.36 9.13 -31.26
CA LYS A 360 -1.95 10.05 -32.26
C LYS A 360 -2.73 11.22 -31.61
N GLN A 361 -2.82 11.26 -30.29
CA GLN A 361 -3.63 12.22 -29.54
C GLN A 361 -2.91 13.57 -29.41
N LYS A 362 -3.59 14.68 -29.70
CA LYS A 362 -3.05 16.05 -29.52
C LYS A 362 -3.54 16.77 -28.25
N LYS A 363 -4.43 16.12 -27.49
CA LYS A 363 -5.15 16.70 -26.36
C LYS A 363 -4.50 16.28 -25.04
N ALA A 364 -3.92 17.21 -24.29
CA ALA A 364 -3.19 16.90 -23.07
C ALA A 364 -4.07 16.29 -21.95
N HIS A 365 -3.45 15.47 -21.11
CA HIS A 365 -4.04 15.01 -19.86
C HIS A 365 -3.65 15.98 -18.74
N LEU A 366 -4.63 16.69 -18.18
CA LEU A 366 -4.47 17.66 -17.08
C LEU A 366 -4.85 17.02 -15.74
N MET A 367 -3.94 16.98 -14.77
CA MET A 367 -4.16 16.41 -13.43
C MET A 367 -3.87 17.44 -12.34
N GLU A 368 -4.62 17.34 -11.25
CA GLU A 368 -4.28 17.97 -9.96
C GLU A 368 -3.31 17.05 -9.21
N ILE A 369 -2.19 17.60 -8.78
CA ILE A 369 -1.16 16.92 -7.98
C ILE A 369 -1.08 17.65 -6.65
N GLN A 370 -1.20 16.94 -5.53
CA GLN A 370 -1.01 17.56 -4.23
C GLN A 370 0.48 17.81 -3.98
N VAL A 371 0.79 19.00 -3.48
CA VAL A 371 2.13 19.32 -2.99
C VAL A 371 2.18 18.90 -1.53
N ASN A 372 3.07 17.97 -1.22
CA ASN A 372 3.32 17.51 0.15
C ASN A 372 4.82 17.57 0.41
N GLY A 373 5.24 17.47 1.67
CA GLY A 373 6.62 17.11 1.99
C GLY A 373 6.92 15.64 1.64
N GLY A 374 8.07 15.34 1.02
CA GLY A 374 8.48 13.95 0.79
C GLY A 374 9.66 13.72 -0.16
N ASP A 375 10.36 12.60 0.04
CA ASP A 375 11.50 12.16 -0.76
C ASP A 375 11.07 11.28 -1.95
N LYS A 376 12.06 10.88 -2.76
CA LYS A 376 11.85 9.97 -3.88
C LYS A 376 11.49 8.57 -3.35
N ASP A 377 10.22 8.21 -3.49
CA ASP A 377 9.77 6.86 -3.15
C ASP A 377 10.12 5.86 -4.26
N GLU A 378 10.81 4.78 -3.90
CA GLU A 378 11.08 3.66 -4.81
C GLU A 378 9.84 2.76 -5.03
N MET A 379 8.87 2.85 -4.13
CA MET A 379 7.60 2.14 -4.19
C MET A 379 6.47 3.09 -4.53
N ILE A 380 5.73 2.76 -5.59
CA ILE A 380 4.66 3.60 -6.10
C ILE A 380 3.34 2.85 -6.24
N ASP A 381 2.26 3.61 -6.24
CA ASP A 381 0.93 3.14 -6.55
C ASP A 381 0.54 3.54 -7.96
N ILE A 382 -0.03 2.60 -8.71
CA ILE A 382 -0.47 2.82 -10.09
C ILE A 382 -1.99 2.87 -10.14
N ILE A 383 -2.49 4.02 -10.54
CA ILE A 383 -3.92 4.31 -10.61
C ILE A 383 -4.31 4.46 -12.06
N GLY A 384 -5.29 3.67 -12.50
CA GLY A 384 -5.71 3.70 -13.88
C GLY A 384 -7.02 2.97 -14.12
N VAL A 385 -7.32 2.76 -15.39
CA VAL A 385 -8.52 2.05 -15.82
C VAL A 385 -8.11 0.70 -16.41
N THR A 386 -8.83 -0.37 -16.09
CA THR A 386 -8.57 -1.72 -16.61
C THR A 386 -8.99 -1.87 -18.07
N LYS A 387 -8.41 -2.82 -18.82
CA LYS A 387 -8.82 -3.10 -20.21
C LYS A 387 -10.33 -3.42 -20.23
N GLY A 388 -11.08 -2.81 -21.14
CA GLY A 388 -12.50 -3.12 -21.32
C GLY A 388 -12.66 -4.49 -21.98
N LYS A 389 -13.56 -5.32 -21.43
CA LYS A 389 -13.93 -6.63 -22.00
C LYS A 389 -15.38 -6.68 -22.50
N GLY A 390 -16.14 -5.60 -22.31
CA GLY A 390 -17.54 -5.51 -22.77
C GLY A 390 -18.52 -6.17 -21.79
N TYR A 391 -19.63 -6.68 -22.32
CA TYR A 391 -20.63 -7.42 -21.57
C TYR A 391 -20.20 -8.89 -21.47
N GLU A 392 -20.04 -9.39 -20.25
CA GLU A 392 -19.55 -10.74 -19.99
C GLU A 392 -20.56 -11.56 -19.18
N GLY A 393 -20.57 -12.86 -19.43
CA GLY A 393 -21.33 -13.84 -18.64
C GLY A 393 -20.76 -14.01 -17.23
N VAL A 394 -21.52 -14.70 -16.37
CA VAL A 394 -21.16 -14.81 -14.94
C VAL A 394 -19.83 -15.54 -14.73
N VAL A 395 -19.54 -16.55 -15.55
CA VAL A 395 -18.30 -17.34 -15.48
C VAL A 395 -17.07 -16.45 -15.67
N THR A 396 -16.96 -15.72 -16.78
CA THR A 396 -15.81 -14.83 -17.05
C THR A 396 -15.78 -13.61 -16.13
N ARG A 397 -16.95 -13.08 -15.76
CA ARG A 397 -17.04 -11.86 -14.94
C ARG A 397 -16.67 -12.13 -13.48
N TRP A 398 -17.16 -13.21 -12.89
CA TRP A 398 -17.05 -13.51 -11.45
C TRP A 398 -16.23 -14.75 -11.12
N GLY A 399 -15.83 -15.56 -12.10
CA GLY A 399 -15.09 -16.80 -11.87
C GLY A 399 -15.96 -17.91 -11.26
N VAL A 400 -17.27 -17.90 -11.53
CA VAL A 400 -18.17 -18.96 -11.06
C VAL A 400 -17.92 -20.25 -11.85
N THR A 401 -17.93 -21.38 -11.16
CA THR A 401 -17.80 -22.70 -11.76
C THR A 401 -18.94 -22.97 -12.76
N ARG A 402 -18.59 -23.59 -13.90
CA ARG A 402 -19.58 -23.97 -14.92
C ARG A 402 -20.45 -25.12 -14.40
N LEU A 403 -21.71 -25.15 -14.82
CA LEU A 403 -22.61 -26.26 -14.52
C LEU A 403 -22.26 -27.52 -15.33
N PRO A 404 -22.71 -28.71 -14.92
CA PRO A 404 -22.46 -29.95 -15.65
C PRO A 404 -22.87 -29.87 -17.12
N ARG A 405 -22.16 -30.59 -17.99
CA ARG A 405 -22.37 -30.55 -19.46
C ARG A 405 -23.82 -30.85 -19.87
N LYS A 406 -24.51 -31.73 -19.14
CA LYS A 406 -25.90 -32.15 -19.40
C LYS A 406 -26.96 -31.15 -18.93
N THR A 407 -26.58 -29.97 -18.44
CA THR A 407 -27.52 -28.96 -17.93
C THR A 407 -28.35 -28.35 -19.07
N HIS A 408 -29.67 -28.42 -18.96
CA HIS A 408 -30.58 -27.80 -19.90
C HIS A 408 -30.55 -26.25 -19.80
N ARG A 409 -30.77 -25.56 -20.94
CA ARG A 409 -30.69 -24.09 -21.08
C ARG A 409 -29.30 -23.51 -20.73
N GLY A 410 -28.24 -24.26 -21.04
CA GLY A 410 -26.86 -23.78 -20.98
C GLY A 410 -26.18 -23.91 -19.62
N LEU A 411 -24.85 -23.97 -19.69
CA LEU A 411 -23.96 -24.33 -18.58
C LEU A 411 -23.17 -23.15 -17.98
N ARG A 412 -23.15 -21.98 -18.64
CA ARG A 412 -22.39 -20.80 -18.21
C ARG A 412 -23.26 -19.81 -17.42
N LYS A 413 -24.02 -20.33 -16.46
CA LYS A 413 -24.96 -19.59 -15.60
C LYS A 413 -24.78 -19.98 -14.13
N VAL A 414 -25.36 -19.18 -13.24
CA VAL A 414 -25.54 -19.57 -11.83
C VAL A 414 -26.84 -20.35 -11.72
N ALA A 415 -26.83 -21.48 -11.01
CA ALA A 415 -28.02 -22.31 -10.85
C ALA A 415 -29.04 -21.64 -9.91
N CYS A 416 -28.65 -21.34 -8.67
CA CYS A 416 -29.51 -20.69 -7.67
C CYS A 416 -29.15 -19.20 -7.54
N ILE A 417 -30.12 -18.32 -7.75
CA ILE A 417 -29.94 -16.84 -7.67
C ILE A 417 -30.39 -16.24 -6.33
N GLY A 418 -30.85 -17.07 -5.40
CA GLY A 418 -31.36 -16.68 -4.09
C GLY A 418 -32.27 -17.76 -3.52
N ALA A 419 -32.43 -17.78 -2.20
CA ALA A 419 -33.50 -18.54 -1.55
C ALA A 419 -34.86 -17.87 -1.82
N TRP A 420 -35.96 -18.53 -1.42
CA TRP A 420 -37.30 -17.96 -1.53
C TRP A 420 -37.40 -16.65 -0.72
N HIS A 421 -36.98 -16.69 0.55
CA HIS A 421 -36.95 -15.53 1.43
C HIS A 421 -35.50 -15.08 1.63
N PRO A 422 -35.16 -13.79 1.42
CA PRO A 422 -36.04 -12.70 0.99
C PRO A 422 -36.43 -12.80 -0.49
N ALA A 423 -37.66 -12.38 -0.84
CA ALA A 423 -38.24 -12.43 -2.18
C ALA A 423 -37.64 -11.41 -3.18
N ARG A 424 -36.31 -11.31 -3.21
CA ARG A 424 -35.54 -10.45 -4.10
C ARG A 424 -34.15 -11.01 -4.30
N VAL A 425 -33.60 -10.83 -5.50
CA VAL A 425 -32.21 -11.18 -5.77
C VAL A 425 -31.29 -10.20 -5.04
N SER A 426 -30.42 -10.71 -4.17
CA SER A 426 -29.45 -9.89 -3.45
C SER A 426 -28.38 -9.32 -4.40
N PHE A 427 -27.89 -8.12 -4.12
CA PHE A 427 -26.79 -7.49 -4.86
C PHE A 427 -25.47 -8.29 -4.76
N THR A 428 -25.39 -9.19 -3.80
CA THR A 428 -24.24 -10.05 -3.54
C THR A 428 -24.13 -11.23 -4.52
N VAL A 429 -25.22 -11.54 -5.22
CA VAL A 429 -25.31 -12.65 -6.17
C VAL A 429 -24.59 -12.29 -7.47
N ALA A 430 -23.76 -13.20 -7.96
CA ALA A 430 -23.02 -13.00 -9.19
C ALA A 430 -23.96 -12.97 -10.42
N ARG A 431 -23.97 -11.85 -11.14
CA ARG A 431 -24.78 -11.65 -12.36
C ARG A 431 -23.92 -11.26 -13.56
N ALA A 432 -24.43 -11.49 -14.77
CA ALA A 432 -23.79 -11.05 -16.01
C ALA A 432 -23.77 -9.52 -16.10
N GLY A 433 -22.90 -8.96 -16.94
CA GLY A 433 -22.81 -7.51 -17.13
C GLY A 433 -21.42 -7.03 -17.53
N GLN A 434 -21.19 -5.73 -17.41
CA GLN A 434 -19.91 -5.12 -17.75
C GLN A 434 -18.74 -5.79 -17.02
N ASN A 435 -17.68 -6.12 -17.78
CA ASN A 435 -16.39 -6.54 -17.26
C ASN A 435 -15.27 -5.68 -17.86
N GLY A 436 -14.32 -5.29 -17.02
CA GLY A 436 -13.24 -4.39 -17.40
C GLY A 436 -13.70 -2.95 -17.63
N TYR A 437 -12.74 -2.08 -17.91
CA TYR A 437 -12.93 -0.62 -17.91
C TYR A 437 -13.36 -0.09 -16.52
N HIS A 438 -12.78 -0.63 -15.46
CA HIS A 438 -12.99 -0.19 -14.08
C HIS A 438 -11.80 0.65 -13.62
N HIS A 439 -12.02 1.62 -12.73
CA HIS A 439 -10.93 2.32 -12.03
C HIS A 439 -10.32 1.39 -10.97
N ARG A 440 -8.98 1.33 -10.93
CA ARG A 440 -8.21 0.51 -9.99
C ARG A 440 -6.98 1.28 -9.52
N THR A 441 -6.62 1.05 -8.27
CA THR A 441 -5.36 1.46 -7.64
C THR A 441 -4.62 0.17 -7.32
N GLU A 442 -3.56 -0.12 -8.06
CA GLU A 442 -2.62 -1.18 -7.74
C GLU A 442 -1.51 -0.58 -6.87
N MET A 443 -1.38 -1.07 -5.64
CA MET A 443 -0.43 -0.52 -4.68
C MET A 443 0.92 -1.23 -4.75
N ASN A 444 1.95 -0.62 -4.17
CA ASN A 444 3.24 -1.24 -3.87
C ASN A 444 3.97 -1.81 -5.11
N LYS A 445 4.06 -1.03 -6.19
CA LYS A 445 4.86 -1.36 -7.37
C LYS A 445 6.26 -0.77 -7.20
N LYS A 446 7.26 -1.65 -7.13
CA LYS A 446 8.67 -1.24 -7.07
C LYS A 446 9.13 -0.70 -8.42
N ILE A 447 9.83 0.42 -8.38
CA ILE A 447 10.56 0.99 -9.50
C ILE A 447 11.90 0.26 -9.62
N TYR A 448 12.21 -0.23 -10.82
CA TYR A 448 13.47 -0.92 -11.10
C TYR A 448 14.47 -0.05 -11.85
N LYS A 449 13.99 0.84 -12.71
CA LYS A 449 14.84 1.78 -13.43
C LYS A 449 14.06 3.04 -13.77
N LEU A 450 14.73 4.17 -13.66
CA LEU A 450 14.32 5.45 -14.23
C LEU A 450 15.28 5.74 -15.38
N GLY A 451 14.76 5.73 -16.61
CA GLY A 451 15.53 6.12 -17.78
C GLY A 451 15.25 7.57 -18.12
N LYS A 452 16.26 8.43 -18.05
CA LYS A 452 16.11 9.85 -18.33
C LYS A 452 16.85 10.24 -19.60
N THR A 453 16.14 10.83 -20.56
CA THR A 453 16.71 11.30 -21.83
C THR A 453 17.90 12.22 -21.56
N ALA A 454 18.96 12.09 -22.37
CA ALA A 454 20.26 12.74 -22.22
C ALA A 454 21.15 12.25 -21.07
N GLN A 455 20.75 11.20 -20.36
CA GLN A 455 21.62 10.46 -19.43
C GLN A 455 21.85 9.04 -19.92
N GLU A 456 22.99 8.44 -19.57
CA GLU A 456 23.29 7.03 -19.87
C GLU A 456 22.22 6.07 -19.31
N SER A 457 21.52 6.50 -18.24
CA SER A 457 20.39 5.78 -17.63
C SER A 457 19.22 5.53 -18.60
N HIS A 458 19.09 6.29 -19.68
CA HIS A 458 18.04 6.07 -20.70
C HIS A 458 18.25 4.75 -21.45
N SER A 459 19.50 4.42 -21.75
CA SER A 459 19.84 3.18 -22.46
C SER A 459 19.40 1.94 -21.65
N ALA A 460 19.15 0.83 -22.33
CA ALA A 460 18.91 -0.47 -21.71
C ALA A 460 20.22 -1.23 -21.39
N MET A 461 21.36 -0.54 -21.44
CA MET A 461 22.65 -1.03 -20.99
C MET A 461 22.67 -1.16 -19.45
N THR A 462 23.49 -2.08 -18.95
CA THR A 462 23.73 -2.28 -17.51
C THR A 462 25.23 -2.47 -17.27
N GLU A 463 25.66 -2.46 -16.02
CA GLU A 463 27.08 -2.70 -15.67
C GLU A 463 27.59 -4.07 -16.15
N PHE A 464 26.71 -5.06 -16.18
CA PHE A 464 27.00 -6.44 -16.57
C PHE A 464 26.76 -6.72 -18.07
N ASP A 465 26.01 -5.85 -18.75
CA ASP A 465 25.69 -5.95 -20.17
C ASP A 465 25.99 -4.61 -20.84
N ARG A 466 27.19 -4.54 -21.44
CA ARG A 466 27.73 -3.36 -22.14
C ARG A 466 27.27 -3.25 -23.59
N THR A 467 26.29 -4.04 -24.00
CA THR A 467 25.72 -3.92 -25.35
C THR A 467 24.96 -2.61 -25.45
N GLU A 468 25.30 -1.77 -26.42
CA GLU A 468 24.55 -0.54 -26.69
C GLU A 468 23.17 -0.88 -27.25
N LYS A 469 22.15 -0.65 -26.43
CA LYS A 469 20.75 -0.92 -26.80
C LYS A 469 19.80 0.02 -26.08
N ASP A 470 18.72 0.39 -26.77
CA ASP A 470 17.64 1.18 -26.21
C ASP A 470 16.59 0.29 -25.53
N ILE A 471 15.80 0.88 -24.62
CA ILE A 471 14.67 0.17 -23.99
C ILE A 471 13.59 -0.27 -24.99
N THR A 472 13.56 0.35 -26.18
CA THR A 472 12.62 0.00 -27.24
C THR A 472 13.02 -1.34 -27.86
N PRO A 473 12.17 -2.38 -27.79
CA PRO A 473 12.49 -3.66 -28.38
C PRO A 473 12.67 -3.57 -29.90
N MET A 474 13.37 -4.54 -30.50
CA MET A 474 13.50 -4.62 -31.96
C MET A 474 12.11 -4.61 -32.64
N GLY A 475 11.92 -3.70 -33.60
CA GLY A 475 10.62 -3.47 -34.25
C GLY A 475 9.62 -2.61 -33.47
N GLY A 476 10.01 -2.10 -32.29
CA GLY A 476 9.18 -1.27 -31.43
C GLY A 476 8.26 -2.07 -30.51
N PHE A 477 7.70 -1.40 -29.49
CA PHE A 477 6.69 -2.02 -28.64
C PHE A 477 5.40 -2.28 -29.45
N PRO A 478 4.88 -3.52 -29.49
CA PRO A 478 3.73 -3.85 -30.33
C PRO A 478 2.51 -3.00 -29.98
N HIS A 479 1.88 -2.38 -30.98
CA HIS A 479 0.76 -1.44 -30.82
C HIS A 479 1.06 -0.16 -30.01
N TYR A 480 2.32 0.14 -29.69
CA TYR A 480 2.73 1.38 -29.05
C TYR A 480 3.66 2.18 -29.98
N GLY A 481 4.81 1.60 -30.34
CA GLY A 481 5.87 2.24 -31.10
C GLY A 481 7.17 2.35 -30.29
N ILE A 482 7.93 3.39 -30.57
CA ILE A 482 9.24 3.66 -29.97
C ILE A 482 9.06 4.54 -28.72
N VAL A 483 9.82 4.26 -27.66
CA VAL A 483 9.93 5.09 -26.46
C VAL A 483 11.14 6.01 -26.66
N LYS A 484 10.91 7.32 -26.62
CA LYS A 484 11.97 8.34 -26.83
C LYS A 484 12.16 9.24 -25.61
N ASP A 485 11.06 9.56 -24.93
CA ASP A 485 11.09 10.37 -23.73
C ASP A 485 11.59 9.54 -22.53
N ASP A 486 11.66 10.19 -21.36
CA ASP A 486 11.91 9.52 -20.09
C ASP A 486 10.93 8.36 -19.87
N TYR A 487 11.37 7.32 -19.19
CA TYR A 487 10.52 6.19 -18.84
C TYR A 487 10.78 5.66 -17.43
N LEU A 488 9.75 5.01 -16.93
CA LEU A 488 9.78 4.25 -15.71
C LEU A 488 9.64 2.76 -16.01
N MET A 489 10.55 1.96 -15.47
CA MET A 489 10.43 0.51 -15.47
C MET A 489 9.95 0.03 -14.10
N ILE A 490 8.81 -0.64 -14.08
CA ILE A 490 8.19 -1.14 -12.85
C ILE A 490 8.19 -2.66 -12.80
N LYS A 491 8.22 -3.20 -11.58
CA LYS A 491 8.03 -4.63 -11.34
C LYS A 491 6.64 -5.09 -11.79
N GLY A 492 6.60 -6.17 -12.57
CA GLY A 492 5.39 -6.88 -12.96
C GLY A 492 4.54 -6.12 -13.97
N CYS A 493 3.24 -6.39 -13.95
CA CYS A 493 2.25 -5.74 -14.81
C CYS A 493 1.60 -4.53 -14.13
N CYS A 494 0.99 -3.64 -14.93
CA CYS A 494 0.09 -2.59 -14.45
C CYS A 494 -1.25 -2.56 -15.19
N VAL A 495 -2.21 -1.83 -14.61
CA VAL A 495 -3.57 -1.67 -15.14
C VAL A 495 -3.62 -1.13 -16.58
N GLY A 496 -4.50 -1.72 -17.39
CA GLY A 496 -4.86 -1.20 -18.69
C GLY A 496 -4.05 -1.72 -19.88
N PRO A 497 -4.51 -1.45 -21.12
CA PRO A 497 -3.79 -1.73 -22.35
C PRO A 497 -2.65 -0.73 -22.56
N LYS A 498 -1.81 -1.02 -23.54
CA LYS A 498 -0.79 -0.09 -24.06
C LYS A 498 -1.45 1.22 -24.51
N LYS A 499 -0.69 2.33 -24.51
CA LYS A 499 -1.14 3.73 -24.75
C LYS A 499 -2.07 4.31 -23.70
N ARG A 500 -2.50 3.55 -22.68
CA ARG A 500 -3.34 4.09 -21.62
C ARG A 500 -2.52 4.98 -20.70
N VAL A 501 -3.07 6.17 -20.42
CA VAL A 501 -2.56 7.03 -19.35
C VAL A 501 -2.80 6.38 -17.98
N VAL A 502 -1.75 6.30 -17.19
CA VAL A 502 -1.75 5.84 -15.81
C VAL A 502 -1.23 6.96 -14.93
N THR A 503 -1.80 7.05 -13.73
CA THR A 503 -1.32 7.97 -12.70
C THR A 503 -0.43 7.20 -11.76
N LEU A 504 0.82 7.61 -11.68
CA LEU A 504 1.80 7.13 -10.73
C LEU A 504 1.67 8.02 -9.50
N ARG A 505 1.46 7.43 -8.33
CA ARG A 505 1.35 8.15 -7.06
C ARG A 505 2.39 7.57 -6.12
N GLN A 506 2.98 8.41 -5.28
CA GLN A 506 3.69 7.94 -4.09
C GLN A 506 2.81 7.00 -3.25
N SER A 507 3.46 6.12 -2.50
CA SER A 507 2.75 5.16 -1.63
C SER A 507 1.96 5.92 -0.56
N LEU A 508 0.76 5.45 -0.21
CA LEU A 508 -0.02 6.10 0.87
C LEU A 508 0.60 5.89 2.25
N LEU A 509 1.28 4.76 2.41
CA LEU A 509 1.91 4.34 3.64
C LEU A 509 3.41 4.21 3.38
N ASN A 510 4.22 4.63 4.35
CA ASN A 510 5.65 4.45 4.31
C ASN A 510 5.95 2.96 4.26
N GLN A 511 6.73 2.54 3.25
CA GLN A 511 7.06 1.14 3.06
C GLN A 511 8.31 0.80 3.85
N THR A 512 8.16 -0.02 4.90
CA THR A 512 9.27 -0.45 5.77
C THR A 512 9.68 -1.90 5.54
N SER A 513 8.93 -2.64 4.70
CA SER A 513 9.22 -4.05 4.46
C SER A 513 10.57 -4.23 3.77
N ARG A 514 11.32 -5.29 4.13
CA ARG A 514 12.59 -5.64 3.49
C ARG A 514 12.50 -5.79 1.96
N LEU A 515 11.32 -6.21 1.45
CA LEU A 515 11.06 -6.29 0.01
C LEU A 515 10.94 -4.92 -0.67
N ALA A 516 10.45 -3.94 0.06
CA ALA A 516 10.27 -2.58 -0.43
C ALA A 516 11.57 -1.78 -0.36
N LEU A 517 12.42 -2.04 0.63
CA LEU A 517 13.73 -1.41 0.82
C LEU A 517 14.87 -2.14 0.10
N GLU A 518 14.56 -3.17 -0.70
CA GLU A 518 15.56 -3.90 -1.47
C GLU A 518 16.13 -2.99 -2.57
N ASP A 519 17.46 -2.83 -2.58
CA ASP A 519 18.18 -2.19 -3.66
C ASP A 519 18.18 -3.09 -4.90
N ILE A 520 17.84 -2.51 -6.04
CA ILE A 520 17.66 -3.27 -7.29
C ILE A 520 18.87 -3.08 -8.19
N LYS A 521 19.72 -4.12 -8.29
CA LYS A 521 20.83 -4.19 -9.23
C LYS A 521 20.44 -5.00 -10.47
N LEU A 522 20.34 -4.34 -11.62
CA LEU A 522 19.95 -4.96 -12.89
C LEU A 522 21.17 -5.54 -13.60
N LYS A 523 21.06 -6.78 -14.08
CA LYS A 523 22.10 -7.46 -14.87
C LYS A 523 21.80 -7.49 -16.37
N PHE A 524 20.53 -7.57 -16.73
CA PHE A 524 20.11 -7.65 -18.12
C PHE A 524 18.71 -7.07 -18.31
N ILE A 525 18.51 -6.39 -19.42
CA ILE A 525 17.21 -5.92 -19.89
C ILE A 525 16.99 -6.47 -21.29
N ASP A 526 15.88 -7.19 -21.47
CA ASP A 526 15.56 -7.81 -22.75
C ASP A 526 14.99 -6.80 -23.74
N THR A 527 15.67 -6.62 -24.88
CA THR A 527 15.32 -5.74 -26.00
C THR A 527 14.96 -6.52 -27.25
N SER A 528 14.84 -7.85 -27.14
CA SER A 528 14.40 -8.70 -28.25
C SER A 528 13.01 -8.34 -28.78
N SER A 529 12.74 -8.63 -30.06
CA SER A 529 11.42 -8.37 -30.65
C SER A 529 10.29 -8.98 -29.82
N LYS A 530 9.26 -8.17 -29.57
CA LYS A 530 8.01 -8.60 -28.93
C LYS A 530 6.89 -8.86 -29.95
N PHE A 531 7.22 -8.75 -31.23
CA PHE A 531 6.36 -9.14 -32.34
C PHE A 531 6.82 -10.50 -32.85
N GLY A 532 6.16 -11.57 -32.36
CA GLY A 532 6.63 -12.95 -32.51
C GLY A 532 7.62 -13.36 -31.40
N HIS A 533 8.46 -14.35 -31.69
CA HIS A 533 9.51 -14.83 -30.80
C HIS A 533 10.85 -14.18 -31.17
N GLY A 534 11.24 -13.13 -30.44
CA GLY A 534 12.52 -12.47 -30.66
C GLY A 534 13.70 -13.30 -30.16
N ARG A 535 14.68 -13.57 -31.03
CA ARG A 535 15.93 -14.26 -30.69
C ARG A 535 17.11 -13.32 -30.48
N PHE A 536 17.13 -12.19 -31.20
CA PHE A 536 18.22 -11.22 -31.20
C PHE A 536 17.86 -10.03 -30.30
N GLN A 537 18.86 -9.46 -29.65
CA GLN A 537 18.74 -8.26 -28.81
C GLN A 537 18.93 -6.98 -29.60
N THR A 538 19.80 -7.01 -30.63
CA THR A 538 20.10 -5.86 -31.49
C THR A 538 19.95 -6.20 -32.97
N THR A 539 19.81 -5.16 -33.81
CA THR A 539 19.79 -5.30 -35.28
C THR A 539 21.12 -5.79 -35.83
N GLU A 540 22.23 -5.41 -35.19
CA GLU A 540 23.58 -5.83 -35.54
C GLU A 540 23.78 -7.32 -35.30
N GLU A 541 23.32 -7.84 -34.15
CA GLU A 541 23.36 -9.27 -33.84
C GLU A 541 22.59 -10.08 -34.89
N LYS A 542 21.40 -9.59 -35.28
CA LYS A 542 20.60 -10.20 -36.35
C LYS A 542 21.30 -10.16 -37.70
N ALA A 543 21.88 -9.02 -38.07
CA ALA A 543 22.59 -8.86 -39.35
C ALA A 543 23.83 -9.75 -39.42
N LYS A 544 24.60 -9.86 -38.32
CA LYS A 544 25.74 -10.75 -38.20
C LYS A 544 25.34 -12.22 -38.32
N PHE A 545 24.22 -12.61 -37.72
CA PHE A 545 23.72 -13.99 -37.79
C PHE A 545 23.30 -14.40 -39.20
N PHE A 546 22.56 -13.54 -39.93
CA PHE A 546 22.06 -13.86 -41.27
C PHE A 546 23.07 -13.58 -42.40
N GLY A 547 24.08 -12.73 -42.15
CA GLY A 547 25.04 -12.33 -43.18
C GLY A 547 24.39 -11.52 -44.30
N ARG A 548 24.98 -11.61 -45.51
CA ARG A 548 24.48 -10.91 -46.69
C ARG A 548 23.23 -11.61 -47.25
N LEU A 549 22.09 -10.93 -47.16
CA LEU A 549 20.83 -11.42 -47.71
C LEU A 549 20.57 -10.84 -49.10
N LYS A 550 19.79 -11.56 -49.91
CA LYS A 550 19.18 -11.01 -51.13
C LYS A 550 18.08 -10.03 -50.70
N ALA A 551 18.21 -8.77 -51.12
CA ALA A 551 17.30 -7.69 -50.75
C ALA A 551 15.88 -7.90 -51.28
#